data_AF-X0YC63-F1
#
_entry.id   AF-X0YC63-F1
#
_cell.length_a   1.000
_cell.length_b   1.000
_cell.length_c   1.000
_cell.angle_alpha   90.00
_cell.angle_beta   90.00
_cell.angle_gamma   90.00
#
_symmetry.space_group_name_H-M   'P 1'
#
loop_
_entity.id
_entity.type
_entity.pdbx_description
1 polymer ?
#
loop_
_entity_poly.entity_id
_entity_poly.type
_entity_poly.pdbx_seq_one_letter_code
_entity_poly.pdbx_strand_id
1 'polypeptide(L)'
;SRSFISYILFLQPLVAACFFPAGFAAMSLMVPAQLRNIAVSLIIPLTIVVGGGLAPVFIGFISDMGSFGFAFIICGGLITAGSFFTGVLKFYDQQS
;
A
#
# COMPACT_ATOMS: atom_id res chain seq x y z
N SER A 1 14.35 -9.89 23.74
CA SER A 1 13.54 -9.68 22.52
C SER A 1 13.86 -8.31 21.91
N ARG A 2 15.01 -8.17 21.21
CA ARG A 2 15.39 -6.93 20.48
C ARG A 2 15.64 -7.23 19.00
N SER A 3 16.21 -8.40 18.71
CA SER A 3 16.50 -8.85 17.34
C SER A 3 15.26 -9.00 16.45
N PHE A 4 14.11 -9.42 17.01
CA PHE A 4 12.87 -9.61 16.24
C PHE A 4 12.32 -8.31 15.63
N ILE A 5 12.41 -7.20 16.37
CA ILE A 5 11.98 -5.87 15.91
C ILE A 5 12.85 -5.39 14.75
N SER A 6 14.17 -5.64 14.81
CA SER A 6 15.06 -5.31 13.70
C SER A 6 14.67 -6.07 12.43
N TYR A 7 14.39 -7.38 12.53
CA TYR A 7 13.93 -8.15 11.36
C TYR A 7 12.63 -7.59 10.77
N ILE A 8 11.65 -7.26 11.60
CA ILE A 8 10.37 -6.68 11.14
C ILE A 8 10.59 -5.32 10.46
N LEU A 9 11.46 -4.47 11.00
CA LEU A 9 11.77 -3.16 10.42
C LEU A 9 12.40 -3.25 9.03
N PHE A 10 13.14 -4.31 8.72
CA PHE A 10 13.67 -4.56 7.38
C PHE A 10 12.65 -5.27 6.47
N LEU A 11 11.87 -6.19 7.02
CA LEU A 11 10.88 -6.96 6.27
C LEU A 11 9.73 -6.07 5.78
N GLN A 12 9.29 -5.11 6.60
CA GLN A 12 8.17 -4.22 6.27
C GLN A 12 8.42 -3.40 4.98
N PRO A 13 9.54 -2.67 4.81
CA PRO A 13 9.88 -2.00 3.55
C PRO A 13 10.08 -2.96 2.38
N LEU A 14 10.65 -4.16 2.61
CA LEU A 14 10.85 -5.16 1.56
C LEU A 14 9.50 -5.59 0.96
N VAL A 15 8.53 -5.91 1.81
CA VAL A 15 7.17 -6.29 1.39
C VAL A 15 6.48 -5.10 0.72
N ALA A 16 6.58 -3.89 1.28
CA ALA A 16 6.00 -2.69 0.68
C ALA A 16 6.56 -2.40 -0.72
N ALA A 17 7.87 -2.59 -0.94
CA ALA A 17 8.51 -2.42 -2.24
C ALA A 17 8.02 -3.47 -3.26
N CYS A 18 7.79 -4.73 -2.83
CA CYS A 18 7.19 -5.76 -3.68
C CYS A 18 5.71 -5.49 -4.00
N PHE A 19 5.00 -4.76 -3.15
CA PHE A 19 3.62 -4.35 -3.41
C PHE A 19 3.50 -3.31 -4.52
N PHE A 20 4.52 -2.48 -4.73
CA PHE A 20 4.49 -1.45 -5.77
C PHE A 20 4.32 -2.04 -7.18
N PRO A 21 5.15 -3.02 -7.63
CA PRO A 21 4.93 -3.73 -8.89
C PRO A 21 3.55 -4.41 -8.99
N ALA A 22 3.07 -5.03 -7.90
CA ALA A 22 1.80 -5.74 -7.89
C ALA A 22 0.60 -4.77 -8.07
N GLY A 23 0.61 -3.64 -7.36
CA GLY A 23 -0.39 -2.59 -7.52
C GLY A 23 -0.35 -1.95 -8.91
N PHE A 24 0.85 -1.73 -9.45
CA PHE A 24 1.02 -1.19 -10.80
C PHE A 24 0.55 -2.17 -11.88
N ALA A 25 0.78 -3.47 -11.68
CA ALA A 25 0.26 -4.52 -12.56
C ALA A 25 -1.27 -4.58 -12.53
N ALA A 26 -1.89 -4.51 -11.34
CA ALA A 26 -3.34 -4.45 -11.20
C ALA A 26 -3.93 -3.22 -11.91
N MET A 27 -3.33 -2.05 -11.76
CA MET A 27 -3.74 -0.84 -12.47
C MET A 27 -3.63 -1.00 -13.99
N SER A 28 -2.53 -1.58 -14.49
CA SER A 28 -2.35 -1.83 -15.92
C SER A 28 -3.35 -2.84 -16.50
N LEU A 29 -4.00 -3.67 -15.67
CA LEU A 29 -5.06 -4.57 -16.11
C LEU A 29 -6.43 -3.88 -16.14
N MET A 30 -6.66 -2.91 -15.26
CA MET A 30 -7.93 -2.18 -15.20
C MET A 30 -8.04 -1.02 -16.21
N VAL A 31 -6.91 -0.53 -16.73
CA VAL A 31 -6.88 0.60 -17.67
C VAL A 31 -6.55 0.13 -19.09
N PRO A 32 -7.31 0.55 -20.12
CA PRO A 32 -7.02 0.23 -21.52
C PRO A 32 -5.63 0.76 -21.94
N ALA A 33 -4.97 0.05 -22.87
CA ALA A 33 -3.61 0.38 -23.31
C ALA A 33 -3.46 1.83 -23.80
N GLN A 34 -4.49 2.40 -24.45
CA GLN A 34 -4.46 3.80 -24.91
C GLN A 34 -4.51 4.83 -23.76
N LEU A 35 -5.12 4.49 -22.61
CA LEU A 35 -5.31 5.40 -21.48
C LEU A 35 -4.29 5.21 -20.36
N ARG A 36 -3.47 4.15 -20.40
CA ARG A 36 -2.51 3.81 -19.34
C ARG A 36 -1.55 4.96 -19.01
N ASN A 37 -1.03 5.66 -20.01
CA ASN A 37 -0.09 6.76 -19.79
C ASN A 37 -0.74 7.95 -19.07
N ILE A 38 -2.01 8.23 -19.37
CA ILE A 38 -2.80 9.27 -18.71
C ILE A 38 -3.11 8.86 -17.27
N ALA A 39 -3.53 7.62 -17.07
CA ALA A 39 -3.81 7.08 -15.73
C ALA A 39 -2.57 7.09 -14.84
N VAL A 40 -1.41 6.65 -15.35
CA VAL A 40 -0.13 6.69 -14.63
C VAL A 40 0.26 8.14 -14.29
N SER A 41 0.14 9.06 -15.25
CA SER A 41 0.43 10.49 -15.04
C SER A 41 -0.41 11.11 -13.92
N LEU A 42 -1.64 10.63 -13.73
CA LEU A 42 -2.53 11.10 -12.65
C LEU A 42 -2.29 10.36 -11.32
N ILE A 43 -2.08 9.05 -11.37
CA ILE A 43 -1.94 8.19 -10.19
C ILE A 43 -0.60 8.41 -9.48
N ILE A 44 0.49 8.60 -10.22
CA ILE A 44 1.82 8.79 -9.60
C ILE A 44 1.82 9.99 -8.63
N PRO A 45 1.46 11.23 -9.04
CA PRO A 45 1.43 12.37 -8.13
C PRO A 45 0.43 12.18 -7.00
N LEU A 46 -0.74 11.59 -7.27
CA LEU A 46 -1.73 11.31 -6.24
C LEU A 46 -1.22 10.31 -5.20
N THR A 47 -0.50 9.27 -5.64
CA THR A 47 0.15 8.28 -4.78
C THR A 47 1.27 8.92 -3.95
N ILE A 48 2.04 9.85 -4.50
CA ILE A 48 3.07 10.58 -3.76
C ILE A 48 2.45 11.47 -2.69
N VAL A 49 1.39 12.23 -3.02
CA VAL A 49 0.70 13.10 -2.04
C VAL A 49 0.04 12.27 -0.94
N VAL A 50 -0.63 11.18 -1.31
CA VAL A 50 -1.34 10.32 -0.35
C VAL A 50 -0.35 9.53 0.50
N GLY A 51 0.64 8.87 -0.12
CA GLY A 51 1.61 8.02 0.57
C GLY A 51 2.72 8.79 1.29
N GLY A 52 3.17 9.91 0.72
CA GLY A 52 4.23 10.76 1.30
C GLY A 52 3.72 11.89 2.19
N GLY A 53 2.43 12.23 2.12
CA GLY A 53 1.80 13.30 2.93
C GLY A 53 0.75 12.77 3.89
N LEU A 54 -0.39 12.33 3.36
CA LEU A 54 -1.55 11.90 4.19
C LEU A 54 -1.20 10.73 5.12
N ALA A 55 -0.53 9.70 4.61
CA ALA A 55 -0.15 8.55 5.43
C ALA A 55 0.78 8.92 6.61
N PRO A 56 1.90 9.67 6.44
CA PRO A 56 2.72 10.09 7.56
C PRO A 56 2.02 11.08 8.50
N VAL A 57 1.12 11.94 8.00
CA VAL A 57 0.27 12.79 8.86
C VAL A 57 -0.63 11.92 9.74
N PHE A 58 -1.26 10.89 9.17
CA PHE A 58 -2.12 9.97 9.89
C PHE A 58 -1.35 9.16 10.94
N ILE A 59 -0.16 8.65 10.57
CA ILE A 59 0.75 7.95 11.49
C ILE A 59 1.19 8.87 12.61
N GLY A 60 1.57 10.12 12.30
CA GLY A 60 1.99 11.13 13.28
C GLY A 60 0.87 11.46 14.27
N PHE A 61 -0.34 11.68 13.78
CA PHE A 61 -1.51 11.97 14.61
C PHE A 61 -1.85 10.83 15.59
N ILE A 62 -1.83 9.57 15.12
CA ILE A 62 -2.06 8.40 15.99
C ILE A 62 -0.89 8.20 16.95
N SER A 63 0.33 8.49 16.51
CA SER A 63 1.53 8.37 17.36
C SER A 63 1.52 9.36 18.52
N ASP A 64 1.02 10.59 18.29
CA ASP A 64 0.88 11.63 19.33
C ASP A 64 -0.11 11.23 20.43
N MET A 65 -1.09 10.37 20.13
CA MET A 65 -2.03 9.82 21.13
C MET A 65 -1.37 8.79 22.08
N GLY A 66 -0.06 8.56 21.97
CA GLY A 66 0.72 7.84 22.97
C GLY A 66 1.16 6.43 22.58
N SER A 67 0.92 5.98 21.33
CA SER A 67 1.40 4.68 20.87
C SER A 67 1.87 4.68 19.42
N PHE A 68 3.17 4.92 19.24
CA PHE A 68 3.86 4.85 17.95
C PHE A 68 3.66 3.47 17.28
N GLY A 69 3.77 2.38 18.05
CA GLY A 69 3.59 1.03 17.52
C GLY A 69 2.17 0.76 16.98
N PHE A 70 1.15 1.33 17.62
CA PHE A 70 -0.24 1.13 17.21
C PHE A 70 -0.53 1.78 15.84
N ALA A 71 0.08 2.93 15.56
CA ALA A 71 0.00 3.59 14.25
C ALA A 71 0.54 2.70 13.12
N PHE A 72 1.69 2.06 13.33
CA PHE A 72 2.27 1.14 12.35
C PHE A 72 1.48 -0.16 12.20
N ILE A 73 0.89 -0.68 13.29
CA ILE A 73 0.01 -1.86 13.22
C ILE A 73 -1.25 -1.56 12.39
N ILE A 74 -1.88 -0.40 12.60
CA ILE A 74 -3.04 0.02 11.81
C ILE A 74 -2.66 0.17 10.33
N CYS A 75 -1.56 0.87 10.03
CA CYS A 75 -1.09 1.03 8.65
C CYS A 75 -0.77 -0.30 7.98
N GLY A 76 -0.02 -1.18 8.65
CA GLY A 76 0.30 -2.51 8.14
C GLY A 76 -0.95 -3.38 7.94
N GLY A 77 -1.91 -3.29 8.85
CA GLY A 77 -3.21 -3.95 8.75
C GLY A 77 -4.01 -3.46 7.54
N LEU A 78 -4.07 -2.16 7.31
CA LEU A 78 -4.75 -1.57 6.13
C LEU A 78 -4.13 -2.05 4.82
N ILE A 79 -2.80 -2.07 4.73
CA ILE A 79 -2.07 -2.54 3.54
C ILE A 79 -2.36 -4.03 3.29
N THR A 80 -2.33 -4.85 4.35
CA THR A 80 -2.61 -6.28 4.25
C THR A 80 -4.06 -6.54 3.85
N ALA A 81 -5.01 -5.78 4.40
CA ALA A 81 -6.42 -5.86 4.02
C ALA A 81 -6.64 -5.47 2.55
N GLY A 82 -6.03 -4.38 2.09
CA GLY A 82 -6.10 -3.95 0.69
C GLY A 82 -5.50 -5.00 -0.26
N SER A 83 -4.36 -5.59 0.13
CA SER A 83 -3.70 -6.67 -0.60
C SER A 83 -4.57 -7.91 -0.75
N PHE A 84 -5.17 -8.33 0.36
CA PHE A 84 -6.09 -9.46 0.38
C PHE A 84 -7.32 -9.16 -0.48
N PHE A 85 -7.87 -7.96 -0.39
CA PHE A 85 -9.02 -7.54 -1.16
C PHE A 85 -8.76 -7.50 -2.67
N THR A 86 -7.61 -6.98 -3.11
CA THR A 86 -7.19 -7.04 -4.52
C THR A 86 -6.94 -8.48 -4.99
N GLY A 87 -6.39 -9.33 -4.13
CA GLY A 87 -6.24 -10.77 -4.39
C GLY A 87 -7.58 -11.46 -4.63
N VAL A 88 -8.59 -11.14 -3.81
CA VAL A 88 -9.96 -11.69 -3.91
C VAL A 88 -10.70 -11.16 -5.15
N LEU A 89 -10.52 -9.88 -5.50
CA LEU A 89 -11.22 -9.27 -6.64
C LEU A 89 -10.80 -9.88 -7.99
N LYS A 90 -9.54 -10.32 -8.12
CA LYS A 90 -9.04 -11.00 -9.33
C LYS A 90 -9.70 -12.37 -9.58
N PHE A 91 -10.33 -12.99 -8.58
CA PHE A 91 -11.04 -14.26 -8.76
C PHE A 91 -12.47 -14.10 -9.28
N TYR A 92 -13.03 -12.88 -9.28
CA TYR A 92 -14.43 -12.68 -9.69
C TYR A 92 -14.60 -12.39 -11.20
N ASP A 93 -13.54 -12.01 -11.92
CA ASP A 93 -13.61 -11.57 -13.33
C ASP A 93 -13.14 -12.65 -14.35
N GLN A 94 -13.18 -13.94 -13.99
CA GLN A 94 -12.88 -15.05 -14.92
C GLN A 94 -14.03 -16.05 -15.02
N GLN A 95 -15.25 -15.66 -14.60
CA GLN A 95 -16.44 -16.49 -14.71
C GLN A 95 -17.63 -15.70 -15.26
N SER A 96 -17.47 -15.10 -16.44
CA SER A 96 -18.60 -14.76 -17.33
C SER A 96 -18.11 -14.49 -18.75
#